data_AF-G5ZZS0-F1
#
_entry.id   AF-G5ZZS0-F1
#
_cell.length_a   1.000
_cell.length_b   1.000
_cell.length_c   1.000
_cell.angle_alpha   90.00
_cell.angle_beta   90.00
_cell.angle_gamma   90.00
#
_symmetry.space_group_name_H-M   'P 1'
#
loop_
_entity.id
_entity.type
_entity.pdbx_description
1 polymer ?
#
loop_
_entity_poly.entity_id
_entity_poly.type
_entity_poly.pdbx_seq_one_letter_code
_entity_poly.pdbx_strand_id
1 'polypeptide(L)'
;MEIMHKIDPLLAANLTKTPDTSADLREVAEQFEAIFINQFLAQSRKTKLADDLFGNKGTETYNSLLDQERAQQLANSVDLGIADALVRQLGGNQGAE
;
A
#
# COMPACT_ATOMS: atom_id res chain seq x y z
N MET A 1 -3.24 -21.35 8.91
CA MET A 1 -4.55 -21.02 8.33
C MET A 1 -4.38 -19.70 7.60
N GLU A 2 -4.62 -19.74 6.30
CA GLU A 2 -4.19 -18.79 5.27
C GLU A 2 -4.87 -17.42 5.42
N ILE A 3 -4.11 -16.40 5.85
CA ILE A 3 -4.52 -14.99 5.70
C ILE A 3 -3.97 -14.47 4.37
N MET A 4 -4.49 -15.03 3.27
CA MET A 4 -4.39 -14.36 1.98
C MET A 4 -5.06 -12.99 2.13
N HIS A 5 -4.25 -11.93 2.10
CA HIS A 5 -4.73 -10.58 1.82
C HIS A 5 -5.33 -10.63 0.42
N LYS A 6 -6.61 -10.98 0.34
CA LYS A 6 -7.36 -10.91 -0.91
C LYS A 6 -7.42 -9.43 -1.23
N ILE A 7 -6.72 -9.04 -2.28
CA ILE A 7 -6.85 -7.73 -2.91
C ILE A 7 -8.35 -7.53 -3.16
N ASP A 8 -8.90 -6.41 -2.70
CA ASP A 8 -10.32 -6.12 -2.88
C ASP A 8 -10.71 -6.31 -4.36
N PRO A 9 -11.79 -7.02 -4.68
CA PRO A 9 -12.14 -7.31 -6.07
C PRO A 9 -12.41 -6.05 -6.90
N LEU A 10 -12.82 -4.96 -6.24
CA LEU A 10 -12.96 -3.64 -6.86
C LEU A 10 -11.59 -3.01 -7.19
N LEU A 11 -10.61 -3.19 -6.31
CA LEU A 11 -9.22 -2.77 -6.52
C LEU A 11 -8.57 -3.55 -7.67
N ALA A 12 -8.79 -4.87 -7.70
CA ALA A 12 -8.28 -5.73 -8.78
C ALA A 12 -8.88 -5.36 -10.16
N ALA A 13 -10.17 -5.02 -10.21
CA ALA A 13 -10.82 -4.61 -11.45
C ALA A 13 -10.26 -3.28 -11.99
N ASN A 14 -10.07 -2.28 -11.12
CA ASN A 14 -9.54 -0.98 -11.52
C ASN A 14 -8.07 -1.04 -11.99
N LEU A 15 -7.24 -1.92 -11.39
CA LEU A 15 -5.85 -2.12 -11.81
C LEU A 15 -5.70 -2.79 -13.20
N THR A 16 -6.73 -3.52 -13.67
CA THR A 16 -6.72 -4.19 -14.97
C THR A 16 -7.23 -3.34 -16.13
N LYS A 17 -7.78 -2.16 -15.82
CA LYS A 17 -8.29 -1.22 -16.83
C LYS A 17 -7.14 -0.37 -17.35
N THR A 18 -7.01 -0.25 -18.67
CA THR A 18 -6.12 0.73 -19.27
C THR A 18 -6.70 2.13 -19.03
N PRO A 19 -5.97 3.04 -18.38
CA PRO A 19 -6.51 4.35 -18.08
C PRO A 19 -6.66 5.17 -19.36
N ASP A 20 -7.90 5.53 -19.67
CA ASP A 20 -8.29 6.21 -20.90
C ASP A 20 -8.18 7.75 -20.78
N THR A 21 -8.15 8.26 -19.55
CA THR A 21 -8.04 9.70 -19.26
C THR A 21 -7.00 9.97 -18.18
N SER A 22 -6.47 11.19 -18.14
CA SER A 22 -5.54 11.61 -17.09
C SER A 22 -6.14 11.49 -15.67
N ALA A 23 -7.47 11.60 -15.54
CA ALA A 23 -8.16 11.41 -14.27
C ALA A 23 -8.19 9.93 -13.85
N ASP A 24 -8.45 9.02 -14.78
CA ASP A 24 -8.41 7.56 -14.55
C ASP A 24 -6.98 7.09 -14.20
N LEU A 25 -5.97 7.64 -14.88
CA LEU A 25 -4.57 7.39 -14.56
C LEU A 25 -4.19 7.83 -13.14
N ARG A 26 -4.71 8.98 -12.68
CA ARG A 26 -4.47 9.46 -11.31
C ARG A 26 -5.12 8.55 -10.28
N GLU A 27 -6.36 8.16 -10.48
CA GLU A 27 -7.08 7.27 -9.55
C GLU A 27 -6.37 5.91 -9.42
N VAL A 28 -5.91 5.34 -10.53
CA VAL A 28 -5.15 4.08 -10.52
C VAL A 28 -3.78 4.25 -9.85
N ALA A 29 -3.12 5.39 -10.06
CA ALA A 29 -1.82 5.68 -9.46
C ALA A 29 -1.89 5.88 -7.93
N GLU A 30 -2.93 6.56 -7.43
CA GLU A 30 -3.21 6.71 -6.00
C GLU A 30 -3.52 5.36 -5.33
N GLN A 31 -4.31 4.52 -5.99
CA GLN A 31 -4.58 3.16 -5.52
C GLN A 31 -3.31 2.29 -5.48
N PHE A 32 -2.44 2.42 -6.47
CA PHE A 32 -1.15 1.71 -6.49
C PHE A 32 -0.26 2.13 -5.32
N GLU A 33 -0.14 3.44 -5.05
CA GLU A 33 0.65 3.96 -3.94
C GLU A 33 0.14 3.43 -2.58
N ALA A 34 -1.18 3.39 -2.37
CA ALA A 34 -1.76 2.82 -1.16
C ALA A 34 -1.39 1.34 -0.95
N ILE A 35 -1.44 0.51 -2.01
CA ILE A 35 -1.01 -0.89 -1.96
C ILE A 35 0.48 -0.98 -1.65
N PHE A 36 1.29 -0.16 -2.31
CA PHE A 36 2.74 -0.13 -2.12
C PHE A 36 3.09 0.19 -0.66
N ILE A 37 2.49 1.23 -0.08
CA ILE A 37 2.71 1.61 1.32
C ILE A 37 2.30 0.47 2.26
N ASN A 38 1.14 -0.15 2.04
CA ASN A 38 0.70 -1.28 2.85
C ASN A 38 1.72 -2.42 2.80
N GLN A 39 2.20 -2.75 1.59
CA GLN A 39 3.16 -3.82 1.37
C GLN A 39 4.53 -3.48 1.98
N PHE A 40 5.00 -2.24 1.85
CA PHE A 40 6.23 -1.76 2.46
C PHE A 40 6.18 -1.85 4.00
N LEU A 41 5.11 -1.34 4.61
CA LEU A 41 4.89 -1.41 6.06
C LEU A 41 4.81 -2.87 6.54
N ALA A 42 4.12 -3.74 5.80
CA ALA A 42 4.06 -5.17 6.12
C ALA A 42 5.45 -5.84 6.09
N GLN A 43 6.31 -5.50 5.13
CA GLN A 43 7.69 -6.02 5.09
C GLN A 43 8.54 -5.46 6.23
N SER A 44 8.41 -4.17 6.55
CA SER A 44 9.15 -3.55 7.67
C SER A 44 8.86 -4.24 9.00
N ARG A 45 7.61 -4.65 9.27
CA ARG A 45 7.22 -5.41 10.47
C ARG A 45 7.75 -6.84 10.48
N LYS A 46 7.85 -7.48 9.31
CA LYS A 46 8.42 -8.84 9.20
C LYS A 46 9.92 -8.85 9.49
N THR A 47 10.62 -7.75 9.24
CA THR A 47 12.02 -7.58 9.64
C THR A 47 12.09 -7.30 11.14
N LYS A 48 11.83 -8.34 11.96
CA LYS A 48 12.06 -8.28 13.41
C LYS A 48 13.58 -8.18 13.63
N LEU A 49 14.07 -7.05 14.15
CA LEU A 49 15.51 -6.82 14.39
C LEU A 49 16.09 -7.71 15.50
N ALA A 50 15.25 -8.30 16.35
CA ALA A 50 15.64 -9.27 17.36
C ALA A 50 14.47 -10.20 17.71
N ASP A 51 14.78 -11.45 18.07
CA ASP A 51 13.82 -12.29 18.78
C ASP A 51 13.54 -11.70 20.16
N ASP A 52 12.27 -11.59 20.53
CA ASP A 52 11.87 -10.97 21.79
C ASP A 52 12.14 -11.96 22.93
N LEU A 53 13.35 -11.88 23.49
CA LEU A 53 13.85 -12.76 24.56
C LEU A 53 13.00 -12.70 25.84
N PHE A 54 12.11 -11.71 25.99
CA PHE A 54 11.29 -11.49 27.19
C PHE A 54 9.79 -11.31 26.88
N GLY A 55 9.36 -11.57 25.64
CA GLY A 55 8.00 -11.32 25.18
C GLY A 55 6.98 -12.38 25.60
N ASN A 56 5.98 -11.99 26.39
CA ASN A 56 4.79 -12.83 26.54
C ASN A 56 3.88 -12.69 25.29
N LYS A 57 3.29 -13.80 24.83
CA LYS A 57 2.49 -13.90 23.59
C LYS A 57 1.28 -12.94 23.53
N GLY A 58 0.74 -12.57 24.70
CA GLY A 58 -0.33 -11.58 24.82
C GLY A 58 0.12 -10.15 24.49
N THR A 59 1.33 -9.76 24.93
CA THR A 59 1.91 -8.44 24.64
C THR A 59 2.25 -8.30 23.16
N GLU A 60 2.76 -9.36 22.53
CA GLU A 60 3.04 -9.38 21.09
C GLU A 60 1.77 -9.19 20.25
N THR A 61 0.67 -9.84 20.65
CA THR A 61 -0.62 -9.69 19.97
C THR A 61 -1.16 -8.27 20.09
N TYR A 62 -1.11 -7.67 21.27
CA TYR A 62 -1.57 -6.29 21.50
C TYR A 62 -0.75 -5.28 20.68
N ASN A 63 0.59 -5.39 20.72
CA ASN A 63 1.46 -4.51 19.96
C ASN A 63 1.24 -4.66 18.45
N SER A 64 1.04 -5.88 17.96
CA SER A 64 0.73 -6.13 16.55
C SER A 64 -0.56 -5.44 16.09
N LEU A 65 -1.62 -5.50 16.90
CA LEU A 65 -2.89 -4.82 16.61
C LEU A 65 -2.74 -3.29 16.63
N LEU A 66 -2.01 -2.76 17.62
CA LEU A 66 -1.72 -1.33 17.74
C LEU A 66 -0.88 -0.82 16.56
N ASP A 67 0.13 -1.58 16.15
CA ASP A 67 0.99 -1.22 15.02
C ASP A 67 0.25 -1.34 13.69
N GLN A 68 -0.70 -2.26 13.56
CA GLN A 68 -1.58 -2.34 12.39
C GLN A 68 -2.44 -1.08 12.26
N GLU A 69 -3.03 -0.62 13.36
CA GLU A 69 -3.84 0.60 13.41
C GLU A 69 -3.00 1.84 13.06
N ARG A 70 -1.84 1.99 13.70
CA ARG A 70 -0.88 3.08 13.39
C ARG A 70 -0.41 3.05 11.94
N ALA A 71 -0.12 1.86 11.41
CA ALA A 71 0.27 1.69 10.02
C ALA A 71 -0.85 2.11 9.06
N GLN A 72 -2.11 1.83 9.39
CA GLN A 72 -3.27 2.32 8.62
C GLN A 72 -3.38 3.84 8.69
N GLN A 73 -3.23 4.45 9.87
CA GLN A 73 -3.24 5.92 9.99
C GLN A 73 -2.11 6.58 9.21
N LEU A 74 -0.89 6.04 9.30
CA LEU A 74 0.27 6.51 8.56
C LEU A 74 0.09 6.34 7.06
N ALA A 75 -0.43 5.20 6.59
CA ALA A 75 -0.69 4.99 5.16
C ALA A 75 -1.71 5.96 4.57
N ASN A 76 -2.67 6.44 5.37
CA ASN A 76 -3.63 7.46 4.94
C ASN A 76 -3.05 8.89 5.02
N SER A 77 -1.99 9.12 5.78
CA SER A 77 -1.42 10.45 6.02
C SER A 77 -0.12 10.71 5.26
N VAL A 78 0.55 9.64 4.80
CA VAL A 78 1.84 9.71 4.11
C VAL A 78 1.60 9.60 2.61
N ASP A 79 1.83 10.72 1.92
CA ASP A 79 1.97 10.77 0.47
C ASP A 79 3.46 10.61 0.14
N LEU A 80 3.82 9.61 -0.68
CA LEU A 80 5.20 9.36 -1.09
C LEU A 80 5.52 10.01 -2.44
N GLY A 81 4.55 10.66 -3.09
CA GLY A 81 4.67 11.23 -4.43
C GLY A 81 4.79 10.18 -5.54
N ILE A 82 4.55 8.90 -5.26
CA ILE A 82 4.64 7.82 -6.25
C ILE A 82 3.52 7.97 -7.27
N ALA A 83 2.31 8.30 -6.81
CA ALA A 83 1.17 8.54 -7.69
C ALA A 83 1.44 9.70 -8.67
N ASP A 84 2.01 10.80 -8.18
CA ASP A 84 2.39 11.96 -9.01
C ASP A 84 3.46 11.60 -10.05
N ALA A 85 4.49 10.86 -9.65
CA ALA A 85 5.54 10.39 -10.54
C ALA A 85 4.98 9.49 -11.65
N LEU A 86 4.06 8.58 -11.31
CA LEU A 86 3.38 7.71 -12.29
C LEU A 86 2.53 8.51 -13.28
N VAL A 87 1.73 9.46 -12.79
CA VAL A 87 0.92 10.34 -13.65
C VAL A 87 1.80 11.16 -14.58
N ARG A 88 2.93 11.68 -14.10
CA ARG A 88 3.87 12.45 -14.93
C ARG A 88 4.53 11.59 -16.01
N GLN A 89 4.96 10.38 -15.65
CA GLN A 89 5.64 9.47 -16.57
C GLN A 89 4.70 8.88 -17.63
N LEU A 90 3.50 8.43 -17.23
CA LEU A 90 2.53 7.82 -18.14
C LEU A 90 1.62 8.83 -18.84
N GLY A 91 1.31 9.96 -18.19
CA GLY A 91 0.46 11.01 -18.75
C GLY A 91 1.21 11.90 -19.75
N GLY A 92 2.50 12.16 -19.53
CA GLY A 92 3.34 12.88 -20.50
C GLY A 92 3.63 12.09 -21.78
N ASN A 93 3.45 10.77 -21.76
CA ASN A 93 3.68 9.90 -22.92
C ASN A 93 2.44 9.69 -23.79
N GLN A 94 1.25 10.13 -23.35
CA GLN A 94 -0.03 10.02 -24.10
C GLN A 94 -0.41 11.31 -24.85
N GLY A 95 0.39 12.37 -24.72
CA GLY A 95 0.15 13.67 -25.38
C GLY A 95 1.08 13.97 -26.56
N ALA A 96 1.81 12.97 -27.06
CA ALA A 96 2.72 13.09 -28.20
C ALA A 96 2.24 12.21 -29.37
N GLU A 97 1.04 12.49 -29.85
CA GLU A 97 0.50 12.02 -31.15
C GLU A 97 -0.20 13.18 -31.86
#